data_AF-A0A7Z9XIM7-F1
#
_entry.id   AF-A0A7Z9XIM7-F1
#
_cell.length_a   1.000
_cell.length_b   1.000
_cell.length_c   1.000
_cell.angle_alpha   90.00
_cell.angle_beta   90.00
_cell.angle_gamma   90.00
#
_symmetry.space_group_name_H-M   'P 1'
#
loop_
_entity.id
_entity.type
_entity.pdbx_description
1 polymer ?
#
loop_
_entity_poly.entity_id
_entity_poly.type
_entity_poly.pdbx_seq_one_letter_code
_entity_poly.pdbx_strand_id
1 'polypeptide(L)'
;MGWRAHRSSQATQEITFQHGANGYYGGEDTYIVTTDWEPPTTHDTFPALYIRVNYPNDQIYSSLIRFNDAALPAGAEIVKAQLDMYYAGQSVNGGDLTAYVAYTKEPWKASETTWVNFQTSLYWNATGVKGVDDRDPHVYVLPVNYQQVGNWLSFDVTQVVKDTPGDDYDFFFYGSFAGVNKNIYFRSNDYWQVSERPKLTIWYRMP
;
A
#
# COMPACT_ATOMS: atom_id res chain seq x y z
N MET A 1 37.74 -33.69 17.75
CA MET A 1 36.96 -32.90 18.73
C MET A 1 36.28 -31.77 17.97
N GLY A 2 35.00 -31.93 17.64
CA GLY A 2 34.24 -30.96 16.85
C GLY A 2 33.37 -30.10 17.75
N TRP A 3 33.54 -28.78 17.70
CA TRP A 3 32.60 -27.84 18.27
C TRP A 3 31.55 -27.52 17.19
N ARG A 4 30.38 -28.14 17.28
CA ARG A 4 29.19 -27.66 16.56
C ARG A 4 28.56 -26.56 17.40
N ALA A 5 28.87 -25.31 17.07
CA ALA A 5 28.14 -24.16 17.60
C ALA A 5 26.66 -24.31 17.21
N HIS A 6 25.80 -24.60 18.20
CA HIS A 6 24.37 -24.48 18.04
C HIS A 6 24.06 -22.98 18.03
N ARG A 7 23.80 -22.39 16.87
CA ARG A 7 23.10 -21.10 16.83
C ARG A 7 21.70 -21.39 17.34
N SER A 8 21.37 -20.90 18.54
CA SER A 8 19.97 -20.73 18.93
C SER A 8 19.32 -19.83 17.89
N SER A 9 18.36 -20.33 17.10
CA SER A 9 17.50 -19.45 16.31
C SER A 9 16.71 -18.59 17.29
N GLN A 10 16.89 -17.28 17.26
CA GLN A 10 16.06 -16.40 18.07
C GLN A 10 14.60 -16.48 17.61
N ALA A 11 13.68 -16.29 18.57
CA ALA A 11 12.25 -16.28 18.29
C ALA A 11 11.91 -15.11 17.36
N THR A 12 11.07 -15.37 16.36
CA THR A 12 10.49 -14.31 15.54
C THR A 12 9.58 -13.44 16.39
N GLN A 13 9.81 -12.13 16.37
CA GLN A 13 8.96 -11.10 16.97
C GLN A 13 8.11 -10.42 15.89
N GLU A 14 7.06 -9.72 16.28
CA GLU A 14 6.22 -8.93 15.38
C GLU A 14 5.98 -7.53 15.92
N ILE A 15 5.82 -6.58 14.99
CA ILE A 15 5.38 -5.21 15.26
C ILE A 15 4.33 -4.83 14.21
N THR A 16 3.28 -4.13 14.63
CA THR A 16 2.19 -3.69 13.77
C THR A 16 2.06 -2.17 13.83
N PHE A 17 2.08 -1.54 12.66
CA PHE A 17 1.83 -0.13 12.43
C PHE A 17 0.40 0.04 11.89
N GLN A 18 -0.43 0.82 12.59
CA GLN A 18 -1.79 1.16 12.17
C GLN A 18 -2.11 2.56 12.67
N HIS A 19 -2.43 3.49 11.77
CA HIS A 19 -2.60 4.90 12.11
C HIS A 19 -3.72 5.08 13.15
N GLY A 20 -3.38 5.65 14.31
CA GLY A 20 -4.29 5.87 15.43
C GLY A 20 -4.36 4.71 16.45
N ALA A 21 -3.58 3.64 16.27
CA ALA A 21 -3.52 2.51 17.19
C ALA A 21 -2.16 2.44 17.90
N ASN A 22 -2.14 1.97 19.16
CA ASN A 22 -0.92 1.68 19.93
C ASN A 22 0.12 2.83 19.97
N GLY A 23 -0.33 4.09 19.86
CA GLY A 23 0.54 5.26 19.85
C GLY A 23 1.19 5.58 18.51
N TYR A 24 0.90 4.82 17.45
CA TYR A 24 1.40 5.07 16.09
C TYR A 24 0.47 5.99 15.30
N TYR A 25 1.02 7.06 14.73
CA TYR A 25 0.28 8.06 13.93
C TYR A 25 1.00 8.42 12.62
N GLY A 26 1.99 7.63 12.20
CA GLY A 26 2.80 7.90 11.00
C GLY A 26 2.14 7.53 9.68
N GLY A 27 0.89 7.03 9.68
CA GLY A 27 0.22 6.66 8.44
C GLY A 27 -0.23 7.87 7.64
N GLU A 28 0.10 7.91 6.36
CA GLU A 28 -0.42 8.87 5.37
C GLU A 28 -1.03 8.08 4.20
N ASP A 29 -2.13 8.56 3.62
CA ASP A 29 -2.65 7.98 2.39
C ASP A 29 -3.40 9.02 1.55
N THR A 30 -3.63 8.68 0.29
CA THR A 30 -4.46 9.46 -0.64
C THR A 30 -4.82 8.56 -1.82
N TYR A 31 -5.84 8.93 -2.58
CA TYR A 31 -6.07 8.33 -3.89
C TYR A 31 -5.98 9.38 -4.99
N ILE A 32 -5.51 8.95 -6.15
CA ILE A 32 -5.39 9.77 -7.34
C ILE A 32 -6.42 9.33 -8.38
N VAL A 33 -6.95 10.31 -9.11
CA VAL A 33 -7.91 10.09 -10.20
C VAL A 33 -7.28 10.57 -11.50
N THR A 34 -6.93 9.63 -12.38
CA THR A 34 -6.33 9.93 -13.69
C THR A 34 -7.43 10.05 -14.73
N THR A 35 -8.21 11.12 -14.66
CA THR A 35 -9.22 11.47 -15.69
C THR A 35 -9.06 12.92 -16.12
N ASP A 36 -9.15 13.16 -17.42
CA ASP A 36 -8.88 14.47 -18.03
C ASP A 36 -9.91 15.57 -17.67
N TRP A 37 -11.04 15.19 -17.08
CA TRP A 37 -12.11 16.12 -16.68
C TRP A 37 -12.14 16.43 -15.17
N GLU A 38 -11.25 15.83 -14.38
CA GLU A 38 -11.10 16.18 -12.96
C GLU A 38 -9.85 17.05 -12.75
N PRO A 39 -9.96 18.18 -12.02
CA PRO A 39 -8.79 18.97 -11.68
C PRO A 39 -7.83 18.14 -10.82
N PRO A 40 -6.51 18.33 -10.94
CA PRO A 40 -5.53 17.68 -10.06
C PRO A 40 -5.80 18.04 -8.60
N THR A 41 -6.40 17.11 -7.86
CA THR A 41 -6.88 17.30 -6.49
C THR A 41 -6.36 16.17 -5.62
N THR A 42 -6.00 16.49 -4.37
CA THR A 42 -5.68 15.48 -3.36
C THR A 42 -6.94 14.95 -2.67
N HIS A 43 -6.87 13.72 -2.16
CA HIS A 43 -7.93 13.08 -1.40
C HIS A 43 -7.40 12.51 -0.08
N ASP A 44 -6.42 13.18 0.51
CA ASP A 44 -5.69 12.79 1.73
C ASP A 44 -6.51 12.74 3.02
N THR A 45 -7.75 13.26 2.99
CA THR A 45 -8.69 13.24 4.12
C THR A 45 -9.90 12.35 3.87
N PHE A 46 -9.94 11.68 2.71
CA PHE A 46 -11.11 10.93 2.31
C PHE A 46 -11.15 9.57 3.04
N PRO A 47 -12.29 9.13 3.60
CA PRO A 47 -12.36 7.93 4.44
C PRO A 47 -12.27 6.60 3.66
N ALA A 48 -11.92 6.65 2.38
CA ALA A 48 -11.85 5.51 1.49
C ALA A 48 -10.72 5.65 0.46
N LEU A 49 -10.09 4.52 0.17
CA LEU A 49 -9.07 4.36 -0.87
C LEU A 49 -9.65 3.55 -2.02
N TYR A 50 -9.34 3.92 -3.27
CA TYR A 50 -9.99 3.36 -4.45
C TYR A 50 -8.99 2.71 -5.41
N ILE A 51 -9.44 1.62 -6.04
CA ILE A 51 -8.81 1.06 -7.23
C ILE A 51 -9.89 0.86 -8.28
N ARG A 52 -9.69 1.45 -9.45
CA ARG A 52 -10.58 1.25 -10.59
C ARG A 52 -9.81 1.22 -11.89
N VAL A 53 -10.15 0.24 -12.72
CA VAL A 53 -9.64 0.10 -14.08
C VAL A 53 -10.82 -0.02 -15.04
N ASN A 54 -10.77 0.73 -16.13
CA ASN A 54 -11.72 0.62 -17.24
C ASN A 54 -11.08 -0.13 -18.43
N TYR A 55 -11.90 -0.67 -19.31
CA TYR A 55 -11.46 -1.25 -20.58
C TYR A 55 -10.69 -0.22 -21.44
N PRO A 56 -9.62 -0.62 -22.15
CA PRO A 56 -9.03 -1.96 -22.15
C PRO A 56 -8.00 -2.22 -21.05
N ASN A 57 -7.48 -1.19 -20.38
CA ASN A 57 -6.57 -1.25 -19.23
C ASN A 57 -6.30 0.17 -18.72
N ASP A 58 -7.34 1.01 -18.72
CA ASP A 58 -7.23 2.40 -18.32
C ASP A 58 -7.40 2.52 -16.81
N GLN A 59 -6.28 2.65 -16.10
CA GLN A 59 -6.27 2.91 -14.66
C GLN A 59 -6.92 4.28 -14.44
N ILE A 60 -7.99 4.32 -13.62
CA ILE A 60 -8.76 5.54 -13.31
C ILE A 60 -8.50 6.00 -11.88
N TYR A 61 -8.63 5.09 -10.91
CA TYR A 61 -8.38 5.39 -9.49
C TYR A 61 -7.25 4.51 -9.00
N SER A 62 -6.24 5.08 -8.36
CA SER A 62 -5.17 4.35 -7.68
C SER A 62 -4.94 4.97 -6.31
N SER A 63 -4.41 4.18 -5.38
CA SER A 63 -4.20 4.64 -4.00
C SER A 63 -2.73 4.60 -3.62
N LEU A 64 -2.31 5.55 -2.80
CA LEU A 64 -0.99 5.67 -2.22
C LEU A 64 -1.12 5.57 -0.70
N ILE A 65 -0.27 4.79 -0.07
CA ILE A 65 -0.25 4.58 1.38
C ILE A 65 1.19 4.58 1.85
N ARG A 66 1.50 5.35 2.89
CA ARG A 66 2.80 5.39 3.55
C ARG A 66 2.65 5.10 5.03
N PHE A 67 3.61 4.37 5.57
CA PHE A 67 3.83 4.22 7.01
C PHE A 67 5.13 4.93 7.35
N ASN A 68 5.06 6.19 7.79
CA ASN A 68 6.22 6.95 8.25
C ASN A 68 6.68 6.49 9.64
N ASP A 69 7.95 6.70 9.97
CA ASP A 69 8.54 6.42 11.29
C ASP A 69 8.25 4.99 11.78
N ALA A 70 8.21 4.02 10.87
CA ALA A 70 7.89 2.61 11.16
C ALA A 70 9.14 1.82 11.58
N ALA A 71 9.93 2.41 12.48
CA ALA A 71 11.24 1.91 12.87
C ALA A 71 11.18 0.52 13.51
N LEU A 72 12.10 -0.36 13.10
CA LEU A 72 12.38 -1.63 13.78
C LEU A 72 13.49 -1.44 14.83
N PRO A 73 13.58 -2.32 15.84
CA PRO A 73 14.71 -2.32 16.75
C PRO A 73 16.06 -2.40 16.01
N ALA A 74 17.06 -1.69 16.52
CA ALA A 74 18.38 -1.66 15.89
C ALA A 74 18.98 -3.07 15.76
N GLY A 75 19.36 -3.44 14.53
CA GLY A 75 19.90 -4.76 14.21
C GLY A 75 18.83 -5.82 13.87
N ALA A 76 17.54 -5.48 13.87
CA ALA A 76 16.48 -6.39 13.47
C ALA A 76 16.65 -6.86 12.01
N GLU A 77 16.53 -8.17 11.80
CA GLU A 77 16.46 -8.79 10.47
C GLU A 77 15.00 -9.05 10.11
N ILE A 78 14.52 -8.44 9.01
CA ILE A 78 13.16 -8.65 8.51
C ILE A 78 12.99 -10.10 8.01
N VAL A 79 12.02 -10.80 8.59
CA VAL A 79 11.65 -12.17 8.20
C VAL A 79 10.49 -12.15 7.20
N LYS A 80 9.43 -11.39 7.52
CA LYS A 80 8.20 -11.28 6.73
C LYS A 80 7.61 -9.88 6.93
N ALA A 81 6.93 -9.34 5.93
CA ALA A 81 6.02 -8.22 6.11
C ALA A 81 4.69 -8.45 5.41
N GLN A 82 3.60 -7.96 6.01
CA GLN A 82 2.25 -8.08 5.49
C GLN A 82 1.53 -6.74 5.61
N LEU A 83 0.95 -6.31 4.50
CA LEU A 83 0.07 -5.15 4.44
C LEU A 83 -1.37 -5.65 4.42
N ASP A 84 -2.17 -5.24 5.38
CA ASP A 84 -3.58 -5.62 5.50
C ASP A 84 -4.46 -4.41 5.20
N MET A 85 -5.34 -4.57 4.21
CA MET A 85 -6.28 -3.55 3.77
C MET A 85 -7.71 -4.02 4.01
N TYR A 86 -8.53 -3.21 4.68
CA TYR A 86 -9.92 -3.59 4.94
C TYR A 86 -10.79 -3.35 3.70
N TYR A 87 -11.31 -4.42 3.11
CA TYR A 87 -12.12 -4.36 1.90
C TYR A 87 -13.54 -3.91 2.21
N ALA A 88 -13.84 -2.67 1.83
CA ALA A 88 -15.06 -1.99 2.21
C ALA A 88 -16.16 -2.05 1.13
N GLY A 89 -15.83 -2.41 -0.12
CA GLY A 89 -16.83 -2.72 -1.13
C GLY A 89 -16.33 -2.67 -2.57
N GLN A 90 -17.25 -2.94 -3.49
CA GLN A 90 -17.04 -2.89 -4.94
C GLN A 90 -18.27 -2.34 -5.68
N SER A 91 -18.07 -1.93 -6.94
CA SER A 91 -19.18 -1.64 -7.86
C SER A 91 -20.06 -2.87 -8.09
N VAL A 92 -21.37 -2.64 -8.30
CA VAL A 92 -22.40 -3.68 -8.46
C VAL A 92 -22.20 -4.55 -9.71
N ASN A 93 -21.48 -4.05 -10.71
CA ASN A 93 -21.18 -4.80 -11.94
C ASN A 93 -20.18 -5.92 -11.60
N GLY A 94 -20.62 -7.17 -11.73
CA GLY A 94 -19.83 -8.36 -11.41
C GLY A 94 -18.61 -8.55 -12.31
N GLY A 95 -17.60 -9.26 -11.79
CA GLY A 95 -16.36 -9.69 -12.46
C GLY A 95 -15.14 -9.54 -11.56
N ASP A 96 -13.98 -10.01 -12.02
CA ASP A 96 -12.74 -9.98 -11.24
C ASP A 96 -11.95 -8.68 -11.50
N LEU A 97 -11.19 -8.24 -10.50
CA LEU A 97 -10.15 -7.21 -10.63
C LEU A 97 -8.93 -7.80 -9.96
N THR A 98 -7.82 -7.86 -10.68
CA THR A 98 -6.52 -8.12 -10.05
C THR A 98 -5.98 -6.79 -9.57
N ALA A 99 -5.79 -6.64 -8.26
CA ALA A 99 -5.05 -5.51 -7.73
C ALA A 99 -3.60 -5.88 -7.44
N TYR A 100 -2.78 -4.84 -7.43
CA TYR A 100 -1.36 -4.92 -7.34
C TYR A 100 -0.85 -3.90 -6.35
N VAL A 101 0.26 -4.25 -5.69
CA VAL A 101 1.04 -3.31 -4.89
C VAL A 101 2.42 -3.19 -5.53
N ALA A 102 2.90 -1.96 -5.64
CA ALA A 102 4.29 -1.61 -5.92
C ALA A 102 4.74 -0.57 -4.88
N TYR A 103 6.03 -0.28 -4.75
CA TYR A 103 6.48 0.88 -3.96
C TYR A 103 6.71 2.08 -4.87
N THR A 104 6.44 3.30 -4.37
CA THR A 104 6.76 4.54 -5.08
C THR A 104 8.18 5.00 -4.77
N LYS A 105 8.92 5.41 -5.78
CA LYS A 105 10.29 5.93 -5.60
C LYS A 105 10.31 7.40 -5.18
N GLU A 106 9.23 8.13 -5.50
CA GLU A 106 9.14 9.56 -5.21
C GLU A 106 8.67 9.85 -3.78
N PRO A 107 9.20 10.88 -3.12
CA PRO A 107 8.84 11.25 -1.74
C PRO A 107 7.53 12.03 -1.72
N TRP A 108 6.43 11.39 -2.12
CA TRP A 108 5.12 12.04 -2.18
C TRP A 108 4.64 12.51 -0.80
N LYS A 109 3.70 13.46 -0.76
CA LYS A 109 3.07 13.93 0.49
C LYS A 109 1.56 14.00 0.30
N ALA A 110 0.80 13.25 1.10
CA ALA A 110 -0.64 13.03 0.89
C ALA A 110 -1.39 14.32 0.51
N SER A 111 -1.29 15.36 1.34
CA SER A 111 -1.94 16.67 1.14
C SER A 111 -1.56 17.45 -0.12
N GLU A 112 -0.52 17.04 -0.84
CA GLU A 112 -0.01 17.71 -2.05
C GLU A 112 -0.04 16.80 -3.28
N THR A 113 -0.20 15.49 -3.09
CA THR A 113 -0.20 14.51 -4.16
C THR A 113 -1.47 14.58 -4.98
N THR A 114 -1.29 14.56 -6.29
CA THR A 114 -2.34 14.48 -7.31
C THR A 114 -1.94 13.46 -8.37
N TRP A 115 -2.76 13.28 -9.40
CA TRP A 115 -2.37 12.46 -10.54
C TRP A 115 -1.27 13.11 -11.40
N VAL A 116 -0.97 14.40 -11.23
CA VAL A 116 0.09 15.13 -11.96
C VAL A 116 1.36 15.28 -11.13
N ASN A 117 1.21 15.54 -9.84
CA ASN A 117 2.30 15.90 -8.93
C ASN A 117 2.38 14.93 -7.75
N PHE A 118 3.59 14.58 -7.30
CA PHE A 118 3.77 13.87 -6.03
C PHE A 118 3.92 14.84 -4.84
N GLN A 119 4.33 16.07 -5.11
CA GLN A 119 4.40 17.20 -4.18
C GLN A 119 4.18 18.50 -4.94
N THR A 120 3.93 19.60 -4.24
CA THR A 120 3.70 20.90 -4.90
C THR A 120 4.87 21.27 -5.80
N SER A 121 4.60 21.46 -7.10
CA SER A 121 5.60 21.77 -8.14
C SER A 121 6.61 20.66 -8.47
N LEU A 122 6.40 19.44 -7.96
CA LEU A 122 7.20 18.26 -8.30
C LEU A 122 6.31 17.19 -8.94
N TYR A 123 6.67 16.82 -10.17
CA TYR A 123 5.83 16.07 -11.09
C TYR A 123 6.19 14.59 -11.09
N TRP A 124 5.19 13.72 -11.19
CA TRP A 124 5.43 12.34 -11.58
C TRP A 124 6.10 12.30 -12.96
N ASN A 125 7.01 11.34 -13.17
CA ASN A 125 7.66 11.10 -14.46
C ASN A 125 6.63 10.85 -15.56
N ALA A 126 5.58 10.08 -15.25
CA ALA A 126 4.35 10.09 -16.04
C ALA A 126 3.14 10.18 -15.13
N THR A 127 2.18 11.01 -15.55
CA THR A 127 0.93 11.24 -14.82
C THR A 127 0.27 9.94 -14.38
N GLY A 128 -0.17 9.88 -13.13
CA GLY A 128 -0.80 8.70 -12.56
C GLY A 128 0.15 7.68 -11.97
N VAL A 129 1.40 8.05 -11.68
CA VAL A 129 2.45 7.12 -11.21
C VAL A 129 2.69 6.02 -12.26
N LYS A 130 2.60 6.39 -13.55
CA LYS A 130 2.67 5.46 -14.68
C LYS A 130 4.08 5.38 -15.28
N GLY A 131 5.00 6.25 -14.87
CA GLY A 131 6.38 6.28 -15.35
C GLY A 131 7.19 5.12 -14.77
N VAL A 132 8.22 4.69 -15.51
CA VAL A 132 9.12 3.61 -15.08
C VAL A 132 9.94 4.01 -13.84
N ASP A 133 10.15 5.31 -13.66
CA ASP A 133 10.91 5.88 -12.56
C ASP A 133 10.02 6.30 -11.37
N ASP A 134 8.69 6.29 -11.52
CA ASP A 134 7.76 6.65 -10.44
C ASP A 134 7.63 5.54 -9.38
N ARG A 135 7.84 4.29 -9.80
CA ARG A 135 7.63 3.09 -8.98
C ARG A 135 8.58 1.96 -9.38
N ASP A 136 8.65 0.96 -8.53
CA ASP A 136 9.42 -0.25 -8.82
C ASP A 136 8.75 -1.16 -9.86
N PRO A 137 9.52 -1.90 -10.68
CA PRO A 137 8.96 -2.90 -11.57
C PRO A 137 8.39 -4.13 -10.85
N HIS A 138 8.69 -4.37 -9.57
CA HIS A 138 8.10 -5.50 -8.84
C HIS A 138 6.63 -5.27 -8.52
N VAL A 139 5.83 -6.25 -8.90
CA VAL A 139 4.38 -6.24 -8.79
C VAL A 139 3.94 -7.36 -7.87
N TYR A 140 3.46 -7.01 -6.68
CA TYR A 140 2.89 -7.98 -5.73
C TYR A 140 1.42 -8.16 -6.06
N VAL A 141 1.03 -9.40 -6.36
CA VAL A 141 -0.32 -9.72 -6.82
C VAL A 141 -1.18 -10.17 -5.66
N LEU A 142 -2.36 -9.59 -5.59
CA LEU A 142 -3.47 -10.03 -4.75
C LEU A 142 -3.88 -11.52 -5.03
N PRO A 143 -3.99 -12.42 -4.02
CA PRO A 143 -4.63 -13.73 -4.19
C PRO A 143 -6.09 -13.69 -4.69
N VAL A 144 -6.44 -14.52 -5.68
CA VAL A 144 -7.67 -14.53 -6.50
C VAL A 144 -9.04 -14.49 -5.77
N ASN A 145 -9.16 -14.61 -4.44
CA ASN A 145 -10.42 -14.85 -3.72
C ASN A 145 -11.00 -13.66 -2.89
N TYR A 146 -11.10 -12.46 -3.48
CA TYR A 146 -11.70 -11.24 -2.86
C TYR A 146 -13.21 -11.23 -2.62
N GLN A 147 -13.81 -12.39 -2.38
CA GLN A 147 -15.24 -12.56 -2.64
C GLN A 147 -16.17 -12.04 -1.52
N GLN A 148 -15.63 -11.54 -0.39
CA GLN A 148 -16.48 -11.03 0.69
C GLN A 148 -16.04 -9.66 1.22
N VAL A 149 -16.86 -8.65 0.89
CA VAL A 149 -16.85 -7.31 1.50
C VAL A 149 -16.92 -7.41 3.02
N GLY A 150 -16.19 -6.56 3.73
CA GLY A 150 -16.12 -6.55 5.19
C GLY A 150 -15.01 -7.44 5.77
N ASN A 151 -13.98 -7.77 4.98
CA ASN A 151 -12.84 -8.58 5.41
C ASN A 151 -11.50 -7.92 5.09
N TRP A 152 -10.44 -8.42 5.73
CA TRP A 152 -9.06 -8.01 5.44
C TRP A 152 -8.52 -8.70 4.19
N LEU A 153 -7.85 -7.90 3.36
CA LEU A 153 -7.07 -8.36 2.22
C LEU A 153 -5.60 -8.18 2.57
N SER A 154 -4.88 -9.29 2.61
CA SER A 154 -3.48 -9.34 3.03
C SER A 154 -2.56 -9.46 1.81
N PHE A 155 -1.55 -8.60 1.76
CA PHE A 155 -0.52 -8.56 0.73
C PHE A 155 0.81 -8.91 1.37
N ASP A 156 1.53 -9.87 0.79
CA ASP A 156 2.93 -10.09 1.15
C ASP A 156 3.77 -8.96 0.54
N VAL A 157 4.31 -8.11 1.42
CA VAL A 157 5.14 -6.96 1.07
C VAL A 157 6.55 -7.11 1.64
N THR A 158 6.95 -8.34 1.99
CA THR A 158 8.25 -8.64 2.62
C THR A 158 9.41 -8.03 1.86
N GLN A 159 9.40 -8.16 0.53
CA GLN A 159 10.50 -7.71 -0.30
C GLN A 159 10.47 -6.18 -0.49
N VAL A 160 9.29 -5.53 -0.54
CA VAL A 160 9.18 -4.07 -0.49
C VAL A 160 9.86 -3.52 0.77
N VAL A 161 9.46 -4.03 1.93
CA VAL A 161 9.97 -3.56 3.23
C VAL A 161 11.49 -3.80 3.37
N LYS A 162 12.03 -4.85 2.74
CA LYS A 162 13.48 -5.12 2.72
C LYS A 162 14.26 -4.19 1.79
N ASP A 163 13.67 -3.80 0.67
CA ASP A 163 14.33 -2.98 -0.35
C ASP A 163 14.17 -1.48 -0.10
N THR A 164 13.14 -1.08 0.65
CA THR A 164 12.93 0.31 1.06
C THR A 164 14.05 0.76 2.01
N PRO A 165 14.78 1.84 1.68
CA PRO A 165 15.74 2.43 2.59
C PRO A 165 15.02 3.15 3.74
N GLY A 166 15.53 3.00 4.97
CA GLY A 166 14.96 3.66 6.14
C GLY A 166 13.73 2.94 6.70
N ASP A 167 12.83 3.71 7.30
CA ASP A 167 11.65 3.25 8.02
C ASP A 167 10.34 3.88 7.54
N ASP A 168 10.37 4.52 6.37
CA ASP A 168 9.18 5.05 5.69
C ASP A 168 8.76 4.08 4.58
N TYR A 169 7.69 3.31 4.80
CA TYR A 169 7.26 2.27 3.86
C TYR A 169 6.14 2.74 2.94
N ASP A 170 6.44 2.80 1.64
CA ASP A 170 5.56 3.30 0.59
C ASP A 170 4.88 2.20 -0.24
N PHE A 171 3.59 2.39 -0.51
CA PHE A 171 2.78 1.45 -1.28
C PHE A 171 1.86 2.18 -2.26
N PHE A 172 1.97 1.80 -3.54
CA PHE A 172 1.09 2.19 -4.63
C PHE A 172 0.19 1.02 -5.02
N PHE A 173 -1.11 1.23 -4.88
CA PHE A 173 -2.17 0.29 -5.18
C PHE A 173 -2.84 0.63 -6.50
N TYR A 174 -2.82 -0.33 -7.42
CA TYR A 174 -3.42 -0.18 -8.76
C TYR A 174 -4.02 -1.51 -9.21
N GLY A 175 -4.68 -1.53 -10.36
CA GLY A 175 -5.35 -2.73 -10.88
C GLY A 175 -4.94 -3.09 -12.30
N SER A 176 -5.46 -4.22 -12.78
CA SER A 176 -5.52 -4.55 -14.21
C SER A 176 -6.93 -4.98 -14.58
N PHE A 177 -7.34 -4.64 -15.79
CA PHE A 177 -8.64 -5.00 -16.34
C PHE A 177 -8.72 -6.52 -16.55
N ALA A 178 -9.70 -7.16 -15.93
CA ALA A 178 -9.95 -8.60 -16.06
C ALA A 178 -11.32 -8.92 -16.70
N GLY A 179 -11.77 -8.08 -17.62
CA GLY A 179 -12.96 -8.32 -18.46
C GLY A 179 -14.15 -7.40 -18.19
N VAL A 180 -14.18 -6.69 -17.07
CA VAL A 180 -15.22 -5.71 -16.74
C VAL A 180 -14.65 -4.45 -16.08
N ASN A 181 -15.30 -3.30 -16.29
CA ASN A 181 -14.99 -2.09 -15.54
C ASN A 181 -15.38 -2.33 -14.08
N LYS A 182 -14.41 -2.28 -13.17
CA LYS A 182 -14.62 -2.57 -11.75
C LYS A 182 -13.96 -1.52 -10.88
N ASN A 183 -14.70 -1.07 -9.87
CA ASN A 183 -14.21 -0.24 -8.79
C ASN A 183 -14.21 -1.08 -7.51
N ILE A 184 -13.12 -1.08 -6.77
CA ILE A 184 -13.05 -1.59 -5.40
C ILE A 184 -12.57 -0.48 -4.48
N TYR A 185 -12.98 -0.54 -3.22
CA TYR A 185 -12.51 0.42 -2.23
C TYR A 185 -12.22 -0.21 -0.87
N PHE A 186 -11.28 0.42 -0.19
CA PHE A 186 -10.76 0.05 1.11
C PHE A 186 -10.97 1.21 2.09
N ARG A 187 -10.81 0.94 3.39
CA ARG A 187 -10.74 2.02 4.39
C ARG A 187 -9.39 2.73 4.31
N SER A 188 -9.39 4.05 4.43
CA SER A 188 -8.20 4.89 4.62
C SER A 188 -7.87 5.08 6.10
N ASN A 189 -6.79 5.81 6.37
CA ASN A 189 -6.38 6.29 7.69
C ASN A 189 -7.36 7.31 8.29
N ASP A 190 -8.23 7.95 7.49
CA ASP A 190 -9.29 8.84 7.97
C ASP A 190 -10.60 8.12 8.32
N TYR A 191 -10.67 6.80 8.10
CA TYR A 191 -11.86 6.06 8.47
C TYR A 191 -12.08 6.10 9.99
N TRP A 192 -13.33 6.34 10.42
CA TRP A 192 -13.66 6.61 11.82
C TRP A 192 -13.33 5.44 12.77
N GLN A 193 -13.41 4.21 12.27
CA GLN A 193 -13.07 3.02 13.06
C GLN A 193 -11.60 2.67 12.87
N VAL A 194 -10.77 3.05 13.83
CA VAL A 194 -9.31 2.83 13.82
C VAL A 194 -8.97 1.38 13.49
N SER A 195 -9.72 0.42 14.03
CA SER A 195 -9.45 -1.00 13.82
C SER A 195 -9.54 -1.44 12.36
N GLU A 196 -10.27 -0.74 11.49
CA GLU A 196 -10.41 -1.07 10.06
C GLU A 196 -9.43 -0.32 9.15
N ARG A 197 -8.58 0.57 9.69
CA ARG A 197 -7.58 1.31 8.90
C ARG A 197 -6.45 0.40 8.39
N PRO A 198 -5.72 0.78 7.32
CA PRO A 198 -4.58 0.02 6.82
C PRO A 198 -3.58 -0.39 7.92
N LYS A 199 -3.01 -1.60 7.82
CA LYS A 199 -2.02 -2.12 8.79
C LYS A 199 -0.80 -2.67 8.08
N LEU A 200 0.38 -2.31 8.55
CA LEU A 200 1.63 -2.97 8.18
C LEU A 200 2.12 -3.79 9.37
N THR A 201 2.22 -5.11 9.22
CA THR A 201 2.81 -6.00 10.22
C THR A 201 4.14 -6.52 9.72
N ILE A 202 5.20 -6.33 10.51
CA ILE A 202 6.55 -6.79 10.21
C ILE A 202 6.97 -7.82 11.25
N TRP A 203 7.33 -9.00 10.77
CA TRP A 203 7.98 -10.03 11.58
C TRP A 203 9.49 -9.93 11.41
N TYR A 204 10.21 -9.86 12.51
CA TYR A 204 11.66 -9.71 12.53
C TYR A 204 12.33 -10.62 13.56
N ARG A 205 13.65 -10.78 13.44
CA ARG A 205 14.49 -11.46 14.43
C ARG A 205 15.61 -10.52 14.86
N MET A 206 16.00 -10.62 16.12
CA MET A 206 17.23 -9.96 16.56
C MET A 206 18.43 -10.88 16.25
N PRO A 207 19.64 -10.32 16.05
CA PRO A 207 20.86 -11.08 15.75
C PRO A 207 21.28 -12.01 16.89
#